data_AF-A0A2R4WJG4-F1
#
_entry.id   AF-A0A2R4WJG4-F1
#
_cell.length_a   1.000
_cell.length_b   1.000
_cell.length_c   1.000
_cell.angle_alpha   90.00
_cell.angle_beta   90.00
_cell.angle_gamma   90.00
#
_symmetry.space_group_name_H-M   'P 1'
#
loop_
_entity.id
_entity.type
_entity.pdbx_description
1 polymer ?
#
loop_
_entity_poly.entity_id
_entity_poly.type
_entity_poly.pdbx_seq_one_letter_code
_entity_poly.pdbx_strand_id
1 'polypeptide(L)'
;MLARSGRPGPCRQAGPPARAPQRPGSQASGALRMVLLQLSAGRGPGECQLAVAGLCDVLVREAAADGLAATILETVPGRPGLLSALVRLGREDAEEETIASWARSWEGTIRWTCPSPLRPGHGRKNWFVSVTRVVPPRIGDLGIREADLRWETFRASGAGGQHVNTTDSAVRLHHRPSGLAITCDSERSQHRNRALALTRLRLTLRARAEAQAQAGAQERWALTVTVTGRGGGAVRAYAGPDFTRVR
;
A
#
# COMPACT_ATOMS: atom_id res chain seq x y z
N MET A 1 64.91 -70.87 11.31
CA MET A 1 65.41 -69.82 12.22
C MET A 1 64.91 -68.48 11.68
N LEU A 2 64.00 -67.82 12.42
CA LEU A 2 63.53 -66.41 12.30
C LEU A 2 62.86 -66.00 10.96
N ALA A 3 61.52 -65.90 10.89
CA ALA A 3 60.66 -64.80 11.34
C ALA A 3 60.56 -63.63 10.34
N ARG A 4 59.37 -63.43 9.76
CA ARG A 4 58.76 -62.10 9.59
C ARG A 4 57.25 -62.20 9.32
N SER A 5 56.51 -61.81 10.34
CA SER A 5 55.06 -61.67 10.45
C SER A 5 54.55 -60.45 9.66
N GLY A 6 53.63 -60.66 8.72
CA GLY A 6 52.76 -59.62 8.17
C GLY A 6 51.32 -59.88 8.60
N ARG A 7 50.83 -59.19 9.63
CA ARG A 7 49.41 -59.16 9.99
C ARG A 7 48.70 -58.12 9.10
N PRO A 8 47.55 -58.42 8.48
CA PRO A 8 46.69 -57.38 7.93
C PRO A 8 45.96 -56.66 9.07
N GLY A 9 46.06 -55.33 9.09
CA GLY A 9 45.34 -54.47 10.04
C GLY A 9 43.83 -54.42 9.75
N PRO A 10 43.00 -54.07 10.74
CA PRO A 10 41.54 -54.07 10.59
C PRO A 10 41.07 -52.91 9.69
N CYS A 11 40.14 -53.21 8.79
CA CYS A 11 39.35 -52.24 8.04
C CYS A 11 38.63 -51.29 9.00
N ARG A 12 39.05 -50.02 9.04
CA ARG A 12 38.28 -48.94 9.67
C ARG A 12 37.00 -48.73 8.87
N GLN A 13 35.85 -48.97 9.51
CA GLN A 13 34.56 -48.54 8.97
C GLN A 13 34.54 -47.02 8.88
N ALA A 14 34.31 -46.49 7.68
CA ALA A 14 34.06 -45.07 7.46
C ALA A 14 32.67 -44.71 8.00
N GLY A 15 32.62 -43.88 9.05
CA GLY A 15 31.38 -43.29 9.52
C GLY A 15 30.78 -42.34 8.46
N PRO A 16 29.45 -42.12 8.47
CA PRO A 16 28.80 -41.26 7.49
C PRO A 16 29.32 -39.81 7.57
N PRO A 17 29.38 -39.07 6.45
CA PRO A 17 29.92 -37.72 6.45
C PRO A 17 29.09 -36.80 7.35
N ALA A 18 29.80 -36.01 8.16
CA ALA A 18 29.23 -34.98 9.01
C ALA A 18 28.37 -34.02 8.17
N ARG A 19 27.10 -33.91 8.57
CA ARG A 19 26.10 -33.03 7.96
C ARG A 19 26.61 -31.60 8.06
N ALA A 20 26.87 -30.96 6.92
CA ALA A 20 27.27 -29.56 6.86
C ALA A 20 26.27 -28.68 7.64
N PRO A 21 26.73 -27.65 8.37
CA PRO A 21 25.83 -26.74 9.06
C PRO A 21 24.94 -26.06 8.02
N GLN A 22 23.65 -26.39 8.08
CA GLN A 22 22.63 -25.72 7.29
C GLN A 22 22.69 -24.23 7.65
N ARG A 23 22.97 -23.40 6.64
CA ARG A 23 22.86 -21.94 6.77
C ARG A 23 21.45 -21.65 7.32
N PRO A 24 21.30 -20.83 8.37
CA PRO A 24 19.99 -20.46 8.84
C PRO A 24 19.25 -19.83 7.66
N GLY A 25 18.12 -20.45 7.30
CA GLY A 25 17.26 -19.96 6.25
C GLY A 25 17.00 -18.47 6.50
N SER A 26 17.38 -17.66 5.52
CA SER A 26 16.87 -16.30 5.39
C SER A 26 15.36 -16.40 5.51
N GLN A 27 14.84 -16.02 6.68
CA GLN A 27 13.43 -15.71 6.80
C GLN A 27 13.23 -14.47 5.94
N ALA A 28 12.95 -14.70 4.66
CA ALA A 28 12.26 -13.73 3.84
C ALA A 28 10.90 -13.54 4.51
N SER A 29 10.88 -12.65 5.51
CA SER A 29 9.71 -11.86 5.85
C SER A 29 9.07 -11.53 4.52
N GLY A 30 7.89 -12.08 4.25
CA GLY A 30 7.17 -11.89 3.01
C GLY A 30 6.90 -10.41 2.83
N ALA A 31 7.89 -9.71 2.27
CA ALA A 31 7.82 -8.31 1.95
C ALA A 31 6.68 -8.21 0.95
N LEU A 32 5.65 -7.50 1.38
CA LEU A 32 4.52 -7.19 0.53
C LEU A 32 5.08 -6.55 -0.73
N ARG A 33 5.01 -7.25 -1.87
CA ARG A 33 5.43 -6.75 -3.20
C ARG A 33 4.43 -5.71 -3.69
N MET A 34 4.27 -4.65 -2.90
CA MET A 34 3.25 -3.63 -3.13
C MET A 34 3.72 -2.30 -2.57
N VAL A 35 3.30 -1.23 -3.25
CA VAL A 35 3.54 0.14 -2.83
C VAL A 35 2.20 0.82 -2.67
N LEU A 36 2.05 1.62 -1.62
CA LEU A 36 0.84 2.41 -1.39
C LEU A 36 1.11 3.87 -1.72
N LEU A 37 0.21 4.47 -2.48
CA LEU A 37 0.18 5.91 -2.76
C LEU A 37 -1.10 6.50 -2.17
N GLN A 38 -0.96 7.61 -1.45
CA GLN A 38 -2.09 8.40 -0.98
C GLN A 38 -2.18 9.68 -1.79
N LEU A 39 -3.32 9.87 -2.46
CA LEU A 39 -3.68 11.10 -3.15
C LEU A 39 -4.53 11.96 -2.20
N SER A 40 -4.24 13.26 -2.09
CA SER A 40 -4.95 14.16 -1.19
C SER A 40 -5.14 15.55 -1.80
N ALA A 41 -6.37 16.07 -1.68
CA ALA A 41 -6.71 17.44 -2.04
C ALA A 41 -6.17 18.46 -1.02
N GLY A 42 -5.67 18.01 0.14
CA GLY A 42 -5.22 18.86 1.24
C GLY A 42 -6.33 19.81 1.71
N ARG A 43 -5.97 21.07 1.95
CA ARG A 43 -6.92 22.16 2.26
C ARG A 43 -7.38 22.91 1.00
N GLY A 44 -7.26 22.29 -0.18
CA GLY A 44 -7.64 22.88 -1.46
C GLY A 44 -9.16 23.03 -1.63
N PRO A 45 -9.62 23.90 -2.55
CA PRO A 45 -11.04 24.07 -2.85
C PRO A 45 -11.63 22.81 -3.51
N GLY A 46 -12.95 22.76 -3.69
CA GLY A 46 -13.66 21.60 -4.24
C GLY A 46 -13.13 21.09 -5.60
N GLU A 47 -12.51 21.94 -6.41
CA GLU A 47 -11.87 21.50 -7.65
C GLU A 47 -10.66 20.59 -7.42
N CYS A 48 -9.92 20.79 -6.33
CA CYS A 48 -8.85 19.86 -5.95
C CYS A 48 -9.42 18.48 -5.59
N GLN A 49 -10.62 18.42 -5.02
CA GLN A 49 -11.27 17.16 -4.66
C GLN A 49 -11.79 16.41 -5.90
N LEU A 50 -12.29 17.13 -6.90
CA LEU A 50 -12.56 16.57 -8.23
C LEU A 50 -11.26 16.08 -8.91
N ALA A 51 -10.17 16.84 -8.76
CA ALA A 51 -8.87 16.46 -9.28
C ALA A 51 -8.37 15.14 -8.67
N VAL A 52 -8.56 14.91 -7.36
CA VAL A 52 -8.22 13.63 -6.71
C VAL A 52 -8.97 12.48 -7.36
N ALA A 53 -10.28 12.62 -7.56
CA ALA A 53 -11.10 11.57 -8.17
C ALA A 53 -10.60 11.23 -9.59
N GLY A 54 -10.47 12.23 -10.47
CA GLY A 54 -10.01 11.99 -11.84
C GLY A 54 -8.57 11.48 -11.92
N LEU A 55 -7.68 11.95 -11.05
CA LEU A 55 -6.30 11.46 -11.00
C LEU A 55 -6.19 10.02 -10.49
N CYS A 56 -7.16 9.52 -9.69
CA CYS A 56 -7.20 8.10 -9.34
C CYS A 56 -7.44 7.23 -10.58
N ASP A 57 -8.38 7.64 -11.44
CA ASP A 57 -8.68 6.93 -12.69
C ASP A 57 -7.48 6.96 -13.64
N VAL A 58 -6.82 8.13 -13.76
CA VAL A 58 -5.58 8.27 -14.54
C VAL A 58 -4.47 7.38 -14.00
N LEU A 59 -4.26 7.35 -12.68
CA LEU A 59 -3.23 6.52 -12.05
C LEU A 59 -3.47 5.05 -12.34
N VAL A 60 -4.72 4.58 -12.18
CA VAL A 60 -5.07 3.18 -12.48
C VAL A 60 -4.82 2.85 -13.94
N ARG A 61 -5.22 3.75 -14.86
CA ARG A 61 -5.00 3.58 -16.30
C ARG A 61 -3.53 3.56 -16.69
N GLU A 62 -2.72 4.50 -16.19
CA GLU A 62 -1.29 4.56 -16.46
C GLU A 62 -0.55 3.36 -15.86
N ALA A 63 -0.90 2.95 -14.64
CA ALA A 63 -0.33 1.75 -14.02
C ALA A 63 -0.60 0.51 -14.87
N ALA A 64 -1.83 0.34 -15.35
CA ALA A 64 -2.20 -0.77 -16.22
C ALA A 64 -1.43 -0.76 -17.56
N ALA A 65 -1.21 0.42 -18.15
CA ALA A 65 -0.43 0.57 -19.38
C ALA A 65 1.04 0.14 -19.20
N ASP A 66 1.60 0.36 -18.00
CA ASP A 66 2.97 -0.06 -17.63
C ASP A 66 3.03 -1.47 -17.01
N GLY A 67 1.92 -2.24 -17.08
CA GLY A 67 1.87 -3.62 -16.60
C GLY A 67 1.79 -3.78 -15.08
N LEU A 68 1.44 -2.73 -14.35
CA LEU A 68 1.21 -2.74 -12.91
C LEU A 68 -0.28 -2.89 -12.60
N ALA A 69 -0.60 -3.65 -11.55
CA ALA A 69 -1.94 -3.69 -10.98
C ALA A 69 -2.11 -2.53 -9.99
N ALA A 70 -3.10 -1.66 -10.24
CA ALA A 70 -3.49 -0.59 -9.33
C ALA A 70 -4.90 -0.85 -8.79
N THR A 71 -5.06 -0.82 -7.47
CA THR A 71 -6.36 -1.02 -6.80
C THR A 71 -6.61 0.10 -5.81
N ILE A 72 -7.73 0.81 -5.96
CA ILE A 72 -8.17 1.79 -4.96
C ILE A 72 -8.64 1.01 -3.73
N LEU A 73 -7.95 1.21 -2.60
CA LEU A 73 -8.23 0.50 -1.36
C LEU A 73 -9.24 1.22 -0.48
N GLU A 74 -9.20 2.54 -0.46
CA GLU A 74 -9.99 3.40 0.41
C GLU A 74 -10.16 4.77 -0.24
N THR A 75 -11.30 5.40 0.01
CA THR A 75 -11.60 6.77 -0.42
C THR A 75 -12.27 7.53 0.70
N VAL A 76 -11.86 8.79 0.92
CA VAL A 76 -12.56 9.72 1.80
C VAL A 76 -13.39 10.67 0.93
N PRO A 77 -14.73 10.64 1.04
CA PRO A 77 -15.59 11.47 0.20
C PRO A 77 -15.40 12.96 0.51
N GLY A 78 -15.41 13.77 -0.55
CA GLY A 78 -15.40 15.23 -0.50
C GLY A 78 -16.72 15.83 -0.97
N ARG A 79 -16.79 17.17 -1.03
CA ARG A 79 -17.90 17.95 -1.56
C ARG A 79 -17.37 19.03 -2.51
N PRO A 80 -17.25 18.76 -3.82
CA PRO A 80 -17.51 17.51 -4.54
C PRO A 80 -16.25 16.70 -4.84
N GLY A 81 -16.37 15.39 -5.05
CA GLY A 81 -15.24 14.51 -5.39
C GLY A 81 -14.66 13.78 -4.17
N LEU A 82 -13.33 13.64 -4.10
CA LEU A 82 -12.64 12.93 -3.01
C LEU A 82 -11.70 13.86 -2.25
N LEU A 83 -11.75 13.82 -0.93
CA LEU A 83 -10.75 14.51 -0.09
C LEU A 83 -9.40 13.78 -0.19
N SER A 84 -9.44 12.46 -0.14
CA SER A 84 -8.27 11.60 -0.33
C SER A 84 -8.64 10.22 -0.86
N ALA A 85 -7.66 9.52 -1.43
CA ALA A 85 -7.76 8.14 -1.84
C ALA A 85 -6.45 7.40 -1.56
N LEU A 86 -6.54 6.14 -1.14
CA LEU A 86 -5.40 5.25 -0.95
C LEU A 86 -5.40 4.22 -2.09
N VAL A 87 -4.33 4.21 -2.88
CA VAL A 87 -4.16 3.30 -4.01
C VAL A 87 -3.01 2.35 -3.73
N ARG A 88 -3.26 1.07 -3.98
CA ARG A 88 -2.25 0.02 -3.92
C ARG A 88 -1.75 -0.30 -5.32
N LEU A 89 -0.45 -0.24 -5.48
CA LEU A 89 0.29 -0.71 -6.64
C LEU A 89 0.88 -2.09 -6.32
N GLY A 90 0.76 -3.01 -7.26
CA GLY A 90 1.32 -4.35 -7.13
C GLY A 90 1.68 -4.92 -8.49
N ARG A 91 2.62 -5.86 -8.52
CA ARG A 91 2.92 -6.67 -9.70
C ARG A 91 3.47 -8.01 -9.24
N GLU A 92 2.93 -9.10 -9.79
CA GLU A 92 3.15 -10.46 -9.28
C GLU A 92 4.57 -10.98 -9.60
N ASP A 93 5.12 -10.56 -10.74
CA ASP A 93 6.41 -10.96 -11.30
C ASP A 93 7.52 -9.90 -11.10
N ALA A 94 7.28 -8.84 -10.33
CA ALA A 94 8.26 -7.78 -10.10
C ALA A 94 8.71 -7.69 -8.64
N GLU A 95 9.91 -7.14 -8.44
CA GLU A 95 10.40 -6.77 -7.12
C GLU A 95 9.74 -5.47 -6.65
N GLU A 96 9.69 -5.26 -5.33
CA GLU A 96 9.12 -4.05 -4.74
C GLU A 96 9.84 -2.79 -5.25
N GLU A 97 11.16 -2.84 -5.49
CA GLU A 97 11.93 -1.70 -5.99
C GLU A 97 11.49 -1.25 -7.39
N THR A 98 11.07 -2.18 -8.26
CA THR A 98 10.52 -1.83 -9.58
C THR A 98 9.21 -1.07 -9.43
N ILE A 99 8.31 -1.55 -8.56
CA ILE A 99 7.03 -0.90 -8.27
C ILE A 99 7.27 0.47 -7.62
N ALA A 100 8.22 0.53 -6.68
CA ALA A 100 8.61 1.77 -6.00
C ALA A 100 9.22 2.79 -6.98
N SER A 101 10.02 2.34 -7.94
CA SER A 101 10.58 3.22 -8.96
C SER A 101 9.51 3.86 -9.83
N TRP A 102 8.49 3.09 -10.21
CA TRP A 102 7.33 3.66 -10.91
C TRP A 102 6.57 4.64 -10.02
N ALA A 103 6.31 4.27 -8.75
CA ALA A 103 5.59 5.09 -7.79
C ALA A 103 6.27 6.44 -7.53
N ARG A 104 7.62 6.49 -7.48
CA ARG A 104 8.40 7.73 -7.34
C ARG A 104 8.09 8.77 -8.41
N SER A 105 7.66 8.36 -9.60
CA SER A 105 7.26 9.29 -10.66
C SER A 105 5.96 10.04 -10.35
N TRP A 106 5.13 9.50 -9.46
CA TRP A 106 3.88 10.10 -8.99
C TRP A 106 4.04 10.86 -7.68
N GLU A 107 5.05 10.52 -6.86
CA GLU A 107 5.30 11.15 -5.56
C GLU A 107 5.62 12.64 -5.69
N GLY A 108 4.83 13.48 -5.01
CA GLY A 108 4.97 14.93 -5.02
C GLY A 108 3.67 15.65 -5.33
N THR A 109 3.77 16.89 -5.80
CA THR A 109 2.59 17.70 -6.17
C THR A 109 2.25 17.47 -7.64
N ILE A 110 1.01 17.08 -7.91
CA ILE A 110 0.45 16.97 -9.26
C ILE A 110 -0.43 18.20 -9.53
N ARG A 111 -0.26 18.80 -10.72
CA ARG A 111 -1.07 19.94 -11.18
C ARG A 111 -2.10 19.49 -12.20
N TRP A 112 -3.35 19.85 -11.97
CA TRP A 112 -4.41 19.78 -12.97
C TRP A 112 -4.80 21.19 -13.43
N THR A 113 -4.72 21.43 -14.74
CA THR A 113 -5.09 22.71 -15.35
C THR A 113 -6.41 22.57 -16.10
N CYS A 114 -7.48 23.11 -15.52
CA CYS A 114 -8.82 23.09 -16.08
C CYS A 114 -9.61 24.32 -15.60
N PRO A 115 -10.42 24.99 -16.44
CA PRO A 115 -11.45 25.91 -15.97
C PRO A 115 -12.25 25.28 -14.84
N SER A 116 -12.62 26.08 -13.82
CA SER A 116 -13.37 25.54 -12.69
C SER A 116 -14.72 24.98 -13.15
N PRO A 117 -15.01 23.69 -12.95
CA PRO A 117 -16.34 23.12 -13.21
C PRO A 117 -17.35 23.52 -12.13
N LEU A 118 -16.91 24.00 -10.97
CA LEU A 118 -17.76 24.35 -9.82
C LEU A 118 -18.11 25.83 -9.76
N ARG A 119 -17.25 26.68 -10.33
CA ARG A 119 -17.38 28.13 -10.36
C ARG A 119 -17.23 28.58 -11.82
N PRO A 120 -18.30 28.52 -12.63
CA PRO A 120 -18.26 29.00 -14.01
C PRO A 120 -17.76 30.45 -14.09
N GLY A 121 -16.90 30.74 -15.07
CA GLY A 121 -16.32 32.08 -15.26
C GLY A 121 -15.18 32.46 -14.30
N HIS A 122 -14.84 31.61 -13.32
CA HIS A 122 -13.75 31.89 -12.39
C HIS A 122 -12.37 31.84 -13.08
N GLY A 123 -11.53 32.86 -12.86
CA GLY A 123 -10.25 33.02 -13.58
C GLY A 123 -9.16 31.99 -13.21
N ARG A 124 -9.22 31.38 -12.02
CA ARG A 124 -8.26 30.34 -11.61
C ARG A 124 -8.52 29.03 -12.36
N LYS A 125 -7.44 28.46 -12.91
CA LYS A 125 -7.48 27.19 -13.67
C LYS A 125 -6.55 26.11 -13.12
N ASN A 126 -5.68 26.42 -12.14
CA ASN A 126 -4.71 25.47 -11.60
C ASN A 126 -5.15 24.91 -10.25
N TRP A 127 -5.27 23.59 -10.21
CA TRP A 127 -5.65 22.78 -9.06
C TRP A 127 -4.51 21.81 -8.74
N PHE A 128 -4.31 21.54 -7.45
CA PHE A 128 -3.15 20.78 -6.98
C PHE A 128 -3.59 19.63 -6.10
N VAL A 129 -2.95 18.48 -6.30
CA VAL A 129 -3.14 17.26 -5.51
C VAL A 129 -1.77 16.82 -5.01
N SER A 130 -1.69 16.50 -3.71
CA SER A 130 -0.49 15.91 -3.13
C SER A 130 -0.57 14.39 -3.25
N VAL A 131 0.52 13.77 -3.70
CA VAL A 131 0.66 12.32 -3.76
C VAL A 131 1.85 11.92 -2.92
N THR A 132 1.65 11.06 -1.94
CA THR A 132 2.70 10.61 -1.04
C THR A 132 2.75 9.08 -0.98
N ARG A 133 3.96 8.52 -0.94
CA ARG A 133 4.13 7.10 -0.64
C ARG A 133 3.83 6.85 0.83
N VAL A 134 3.00 5.86 1.06
CA VAL A 134 2.62 5.43 2.40
C VAL A 134 3.37 4.16 2.74
N VAL A 135 4.23 4.24 3.75
CA VAL A 135 4.85 3.08 4.36
C VAL A 135 4.00 2.70 5.57
N PRO A 136 3.30 1.56 5.56
CA PRO A 136 2.54 1.14 6.72
C PRO A 136 3.51 0.89 7.89
N PRO A 137 3.21 1.41 9.10
CA PRO A 137 4.06 1.17 10.27
C PRO A 137 4.16 -0.34 10.54
N ARG A 138 5.16 -0.79 11.30
CA ARG A 138 5.20 -2.20 11.72
C ARG A 138 4.18 -2.42 12.85
N ILE A 139 3.74 -3.66 13.04
CA ILE A 139 2.79 -4.02 14.11
C ILE A 139 3.34 -3.61 15.48
N GLY A 140 4.63 -3.83 15.71
CA GLY A 140 5.30 -3.48 16.97
C GLY A 140 5.30 -1.97 17.27
N ASP A 141 5.38 -1.12 16.25
CA ASP A 141 5.44 0.34 16.40
C ASP A 141 4.11 0.94 16.91
N LEU A 142 3.00 0.21 16.72
CA LEU A 142 1.66 0.61 17.13
C LEU A 142 1.22 -0.02 18.46
N GLY A 143 2.10 -0.77 19.13
CA GLY A 143 1.76 -1.50 20.35
C GLY A 143 0.69 -2.60 20.16
N ILE A 144 0.40 -2.97 18.91
CA ILE A 144 -0.56 -4.01 18.56
C ILE A 144 0.09 -5.36 18.85
N ARG A 145 -0.56 -6.21 19.64
CA ARG A 145 -0.11 -7.59 19.84
C ARG A 145 -0.86 -8.50 18.88
N GLU A 146 -0.19 -9.52 18.36
CA GLU A 146 -0.86 -10.51 17.49
C GLU A 146 -2.03 -11.21 18.18
N ALA A 147 -1.96 -11.38 19.52
CA ALA A 147 -3.04 -11.94 20.34
C ALA A 147 -4.35 -11.12 20.31
N ASP A 148 -4.25 -9.82 19.99
CA ASP A 148 -5.38 -8.90 19.91
C ASP A 148 -6.11 -8.98 18.56
N LEU A 149 -5.52 -9.68 17.58
CA LEU A 149 -6.06 -9.87 16.25
C LEU A 149 -6.85 -11.17 16.18
N ARG A 150 -8.10 -11.10 15.73
CA ARG A 150 -8.88 -12.28 15.33
C ARG A 150 -9.06 -12.27 13.82
N TRP A 151 -8.77 -13.41 13.21
CA TRP A 151 -8.92 -13.64 11.79
C TRP A 151 -10.12 -14.53 11.54
N GLU A 152 -10.99 -14.09 10.65
CA GLU A 152 -12.07 -14.91 10.09
C GLU A 152 -11.83 -15.03 8.59
N THR A 153 -12.07 -16.21 8.04
CA THR A 153 -11.90 -16.49 6.62
C THR A 153 -13.23 -16.92 6.06
N PHE A 154 -13.62 -16.33 4.94
CA PHE A 154 -14.92 -16.58 4.32
C PHE A 154 -14.78 -16.56 2.80
N ARG A 155 -15.83 -16.96 2.10
CA ARG A 155 -15.87 -16.92 0.63
C ARG A 155 -16.03 -15.49 0.16
N ALA A 156 -15.24 -15.09 -0.82
CA ALA A 156 -15.40 -13.79 -1.46
C ALA A 156 -16.79 -13.72 -2.09
N SER A 157 -17.58 -12.70 -1.74
CA SER A 157 -18.94 -12.53 -2.26
C SER A 157 -18.88 -11.61 -3.49
N GLY A 158 -19.04 -12.16 -4.70
CA GLY A 158 -19.05 -11.37 -5.93
C GLY A 158 -19.49 -12.16 -7.17
N ALA A 159 -19.90 -11.47 -8.23
CA ALA A 159 -20.34 -12.04 -9.51
C ALA A 159 -19.18 -12.62 -10.36
N GLY A 160 -18.26 -13.36 -9.72
CA GLY A 160 -17.13 -14.00 -10.37
C GLY A 160 -17.43 -15.46 -10.71
N GLY A 161 -16.86 -15.96 -11.82
CA GLY A 161 -17.04 -17.34 -12.30
C GLY A 161 -16.57 -18.42 -11.30
N GLN A 162 -16.53 -19.67 -11.76
CA GLN A 162 -16.32 -20.89 -10.93
C GLN A 162 -15.15 -20.82 -9.92
N HIS A 163 -14.13 -19.99 -10.16
CA HIS A 163 -12.97 -19.81 -9.28
C HIS A 163 -13.20 -18.87 -8.08
N VAL A 164 -14.19 -17.97 -8.11
CA VAL A 164 -14.49 -17.03 -7.01
C VAL A 164 -15.34 -17.69 -5.92
N ASN A 165 -16.18 -18.66 -6.30
CA ASN A 165 -17.16 -19.27 -5.39
C ASN A 165 -16.65 -20.52 -4.66
N THR A 166 -15.47 -21.03 -5.00
CA THR A 166 -14.96 -22.33 -4.52
C THR A 166 -13.90 -22.21 -3.41
N THR A 167 -13.18 -21.09 -3.33
CA THR A 167 -12.03 -20.92 -2.43
C THR A 167 -12.29 -19.87 -1.36
N ASP A 168 -12.00 -20.18 -0.09
CA ASP A 168 -12.12 -19.27 1.05
C ASP A 168 -10.95 -18.25 1.10
N SER A 169 -10.85 -17.43 0.05
CA SER A 169 -9.78 -16.44 -0.11
C SER A 169 -10.02 -15.14 0.66
N ALA A 170 -11.26 -14.78 0.96
CA ALA A 170 -11.59 -13.53 1.66
C ALA A 170 -11.30 -13.64 3.16
N VAL A 171 -10.86 -12.53 3.75
CA VAL A 171 -10.49 -12.47 5.17
C VAL A 171 -11.12 -11.26 5.84
N ARG A 172 -11.47 -11.43 7.12
CA ARG A 172 -11.88 -10.36 8.02
C ARG A 172 -10.93 -10.35 9.20
N LEU A 173 -10.40 -9.17 9.51
CA LEU A 173 -9.51 -8.91 10.61
C LEU A 173 -10.25 -8.09 11.66
N HIS A 174 -10.38 -8.62 12.86
CA HIS A 174 -10.91 -7.93 14.02
C HIS A 174 -9.76 -7.55 14.97
N HIS A 175 -9.66 -6.28 15.32
CA HIS A 175 -8.71 -5.79 16.32
C HIS A 175 -9.45 -5.45 17.62
N ARG A 176 -9.40 -6.37 18.60
CA ARG A 176 -10.21 -6.31 19.82
C ARG A 176 -10.08 -4.99 20.60
N PRO A 177 -8.86 -4.44 20.84
CA PRO A 177 -8.70 -3.22 21.62
C PRO A 177 -9.37 -1.99 20.99
N SER A 178 -9.37 -1.92 19.66
CA SER A 178 -9.94 -0.78 18.93
C SER A 178 -11.40 -0.95 18.53
N GLY A 179 -11.92 -2.19 18.57
CA GLY A 179 -13.22 -2.57 18.02
C GLY A 179 -13.31 -2.55 16.49
N LEU A 180 -12.21 -2.28 15.76
CA LEU A 180 -12.22 -2.20 14.31
C LEU A 180 -12.28 -3.59 13.67
N ALA A 181 -13.08 -3.69 12.61
CA ALA A 181 -13.14 -4.86 11.73
C ALA A 181 -12.84 -4.42 10.30
N ILE A 182 -11.91 -5.11 9.63
CA ILE A 182 -11.49 -4.81 8.26
C ILE A 182 -11.63 -6.06 7.41
N THR A 183 -12.32 -5.93 6.27
CA THR A 183 -12.52 -7.00 5.28
C THR A 183 -11.65 -6.79 4.05
N CYS A 184 -11.06 -7.87 3.54
CA CYS A 184 -10.27 -7.89 2.32
C CYS A 184 -10.56 -9.16 1.51
N ASP A 185 -11.01 -8.98 0.28
CA ASP A 185 -11.36 -10.03 -0.69
C ASP A 185 -10.80 -9.76 -2.10
N SER A 186 -9.99 -8.72 -2.25
CA SER A 186 -9.51 -8.23 -3.54
C SER A 186 -8.53 -9.18 -4.24
N GLU A 187 -7.82 -10.02 -3.49
CA GLU A 187 -6.81 -10.94 -4.02
C GLU A 187 -7.30 -12.38 -4.10
N ARG A 188 -6.72 -13.14 -5.03
CA ARG A 188 -7.06 -14.58 -5.20
C ARG A 188 -6.55 -15.45 -4.05
N SER A 189 -5.56 -15.00 -3.29
CA SER A 189 -4.96 -15.76 -2.20
C SER A 189 -5.24 -15.16 -0.83
N GLN A 190 -5.56 -16.05 0.12
CA GLN A 190 -5.84 -15.70 1.51
C GLN A 190 -4.66 -14.97 2.17
N HIS A 191 -3.42 -15.41 1.91
CA HIS A 191 -2.21 -14.79 2.46
C HIS A 191 -2.06 -13.33 2.03
N ARG A 192 -2.30 -13.02 0.74
CA ARG A 192 -2.26 -11.64 0.24
C ARG A 192 -3.39 -10.80 0.84
N ASN A 193 -4.59 -11.35 0.97
CA ASN A 193 -5.71 -10.67 1.63
C ASN A 193 -5.44 -10.40 3.12
N ARG A 194 -4.79 -11.32 3.85
CA ARG A 194 -4.36 -11.09 5.25
C ARG A 194 -3.36 -9.96 5.34
N ALA A 195 -2.35 -9.96 4.48
CA ALA A 195 -1.32 -8.92 4.50
C ALA A 195 -1.90 -7.54 4.13
N LEU A 196 -2.88 -7.49 3.22
CA LEU A 196 -3.64 -6.29 2.89
C LEU A 196 -4.51 -5.82 4.07
N ALA A 197 -5.21 -6.72 4.74
CA ALA A 197 -6.04 -6.40 5.90
C ALA A 197 -5.22 -5.83 7.06
N LEU A 198 -4.05 -6.43 7.35
CA LEU A 198 -3.09 -5.87 8.31
C LEU A 198 -2.66 -4.47 7.92
N THR A 199 -2.32 -4.27 6.66
CA THR A 199 -1.87 -2.97 6.16
C THR A 199 -2.95 -1.91 6.34
N ARG A 200 -4.20 -2.21 5.97
CA ARG A 200 -5.35 -1.34 6.19
C ARG A 200 -5.54 -1.03 7.69
N LEU A 201 -5.49 -2.05 8.57
CA LEU A 201 -5.63 -1.84 10.01
C LEU A 201 -4.60 -0.86 10.56
N ARG A 202 -3.34 -1.00 10.16
CA ARG A 202 -2.26 -0.13 10.62
C ARG A 202 -2.46 1.32 10.17
N LEU A 203 -2.94 1.53 8.94
CA LEU A 203 -3.26 2.85 8.42
C LEU A 203 -4.45 3.47 9.15
N THR A 204 -5.53 2.71 9.35
CA THR A 204 -6.71 3.20 10.07
C THR A 204 -6.39 3.55 11.52
N LEU A 205 -5.61 2.73 12.23
CA LEU A 205 -5.21 3.00 13.61
C LEU A 205 -4.33 4.24 13.71
N ARG A 206 -3.38 4.40 12.78
CA ARG A 206 -2.55 5.61 12.70
C ARG A 206 -3.40 6.84 12.42
N ALA A 207 -4.28 6.78 11.43
CA ALA A 207 -5.18 7.87 11.09
C ALA A 207 -6.09 8.24 12.28
N ARG A 208 -6.56 7.25 13.05
CA ARG A 208 -7.34 7.49 14.28
C ARG A 208 -6.49 8.13 15.38
N ALA A 209 -5.25 7.68 15.58
CA ALA A 209 -4.33 8.29 16.54
C ALA A 209 -3.96 9.73 16.16
N GLU A 210 -3.69 9.98 14.87
CA GLU A 210 -3.45 11.31 14.32
C GLU A 210 -4.69 12.19 14.41
N ALA A 211 -5.88 11.67 14.11
CA ALA A 211 -7.14 12.40 14.26
C ALA A 211 -7.47 12.71 15.72
N GLN A 212 -7.14 11.83 16.66
CA GLN A 212 -7.28 12.09 18.11
C GLN A 212 -6.26 13.13 18.58
N ALA A 213 -5.01 13.04 18.12
CA ALA A 213 -4.00 14.06 18.37
C ALA A 213 -4.38 15.41 17.74
N GLN A 214 -5.00 15.39 16.55
CA GLN A 214 -5.51 16.56 15.85
C GLN A 214 -6.81 17.09 16.46
N ALA A 215 -7.69 16.27 17.03
CA ALA A 215 -8.86 16.74 17.78
C ALA A 215 -8.40 17.47 19.06
N GLY A 216 -7.35 16.99 19.73
CA GLY A 216 -6.67 17.71 20.82
C GLY A 216 -5.71 18.83 20.37
N ALA A 217 -5.49 18.98 19.06
CA ALA A 217 -4.69 20.04 18.46
C ALA A 217 -5.53 21.02 17.63
N GLN A 218 -6.81 20.76 17.33
CA GLN A 218 -7.71 21.69 16.64
C GLN A 218 -7.91 22.96 17.48
N GLU A 219 -7.86 22.82 18.82
CA GLU A 219 -7.80 23.95 19.76
C GLU A 219 -6.46 24.70 19.76
N ARG A 220 -5.36 24.08 19.28
CA ARG A 220 -4.01 24.68 19.22
C ARG A 220 -3.52 25.04 17.81
N TRP A 221 -4.19 24.57 16.76
CA TRP A 221 -3.79 24.62 15.34
C TRP A 221 -4.71 25.51 14.50
N ALA A 222 -5.50 26.38 15.13
CA ALA A 222 -5.93 27.61 14.44
C ALA A 222 -4.73 28.50 14.05
N LEU A 223 -3.54 28.18 14.57
CA LEU A 223 -2.28 28.84 14.28
C LEU A 223 -1.33 27.82 13.64
N THR A 224 -1.04 28.01 12.34
CA THR A 224 0.07 27.39 11.58
C THR A 224 -0.21 26.02 10.94
N VAL A 225 -0.68 26.01 9.69
CA VAL A 225 -0.12 25.10 8.66
C VAL A 225 0.08 25.85 7.36
N THR A 226 1.34 26.02 7.04
CA THR A 226 1.85 26.47 5.75
C THR A 226 1.87 25.27 4.82
N VAL A 227 1.09 25.34 3.74
CA VAL A 227 1.39 24.54 2.54
C VAL A 227 2.72 25.08 2.01
N THR A 228 3.80 24.33 2.18
CA THR A 228 5.05 24.61 1.46
C THR A 228 4.79 24.39 -0.02
N GLY A 229 4.88 25.47 -0.79
CA GLY A 229 5.05 25.39 -2.24
C GLY A 229 3.96 26.02 -3.11
N ARG A 230 3.63 27.31 -2.92
CA ARG A 230 3.31 28.16 -4.09
C ARG A 230 4.63 28.41 -4.85
N GLY A 231 5.16 27.39 -5.54
CA GLY A 231 6.42 27.54 -6.29
C GLY A 231 7.23 26.27 -6.54
N GLY A 232 6.89 25.14 -5.92
CA GLY A 232 7.53 23.84 -6.23
C GLY A 232 6.99 23.27 -7.53
N GLY A 233 7.87 22.90 -8.47
CA GLY A 233 7.47 22.33 -9.74
C GLY A 233 6.58 21.10 -9.55
N ALA A 234 5.43 21.07 -10.23
CA ALA A 234 4.59 19.89 -10.23
C ALA A 234 5.37 18.72 -10.86
N VAL A 235 5.42 17.58 -10.17
CA VAL A 235 6.12 16.39 -10.67
C VAL A 235 5.46 15.85 -11.93
N ARG A 236 4.13 16.03 -12.02
CA ARG A 236 3.31 15.72 -13.18
C ARG A 236 2.29 16.82 -13.42
N ALA A 237 1.91 17.02 -14.67
CA ALA A 237 0.87 17.96 -15.02
C ALA A 237 -0.13 17.36 -16.01
N TYR A 238 -1.41 17.65 -15.77
CA TYR A 238 -2.53 17.20 -16.57
C TYR A 238 -3.40 18.40 -16.94
N ALA A 239 -4.06 18.34 -18.10
CA ALA A 239 -4.90 19.41 -18.60
C ALA A 239 -6.24 18.90 -19.16
N GLY A 240 -7.24 19.78 -19.12
CA GLY A 240 -8.57 19.51 -19.67
C GLY A 240 -9.42 18.56 -18.83
N PRO A 241 -10.67 18.32 -19.25
CA PRO A 241 -11.61 17.45 -18.53
C PRO A 241 -11.16 15.98 -18.51
N ASP A 242 -10.46 15.52 -19.54
CA ASP A 242 -10.02 14.13 -19.68
C ASP A 242 -8.67 13.83 -19.01
N PHE A 243 -8.11 14.80 -18.26
CA PHE A 243 -6.80 14.69 -17.63
C PHE A 243 -5.71 14.21 -18.60
N THR A 244 -5.55 14.92 -19.71
CA THR A 244 -4.48 14.63 -20.68
C THR A 244 -3.13 15.03 -20.09
N ARG A 245 -2.16 14.13 -20.11
CA ARG A 245 -0.81 14.39 -19.57
C ARG A 245 -0.09 15.42 -20.44
N VAL A 246 0.42 16.47 -19.81
CA VAL A 246 1.19 17.55 -20.49
C VAL A 246 2.64 17.64 -19.99
N ARG A 247 2.97 16.96 -18.88
CA ARG A 247 4.33 16.77 -18.34
C ARG A 247 4.35 15.52 -17.46
#